data_AF-A0A815UAD5-F1
#
_entry.id   AF-A0A815UAD5-F1
#
_cell.length_a   1.000
_cell.length_b   1.000
_cell.length_c   1.000
_cell.angle_alpha   90.00
_cell.angle_beta   90.00
_cell.angle_gamma   90.00
#
_symmetry.space_group_name_H-M   'P 1'
#
loop_
_entity.id
_entity.type
_entity.pdbx_description
1 polymer ?
#
loop_
_entity_poly.entity_id
_entity_poly.type
_entity_poly.pdbx_seq_one_letter_code
_entity_poly.pdbx_strand_id
1 'polypeptide(L)'
;MIRSLPERIQSTNLLREMRKEEYLTQQEYRHIKPLVWVPAKLYAPPKTRKANIPRRPIVSCTQSDNYRIGKFLASIGTHFLFNKKFYDQRDGVSMGTPTAVLFAEIFMENFEEKHPSILLNGNNTKLLVWHRYVDDTFTIFKHDVKEDEIRQLLNTLHQCIKFTAEAETNCSMPFLDVLDRRENDDFDTTVCRKKRDCLLRKVYKTAPINVYVNRAHRKCSTPDFLNDELQYIQLMASFNNYPPQFVEKIINIQ
;
A
#
# COMPACT_ATOMS: atom_id res chain seq x y z
N MET A 1 -14.67 18.37 -1.94
CA MET A 1 -15.48 18.65 -0.74
C MET A 1 -14.51 18.81 0.44
N ILE A 2 -13.87 19.98 0.55
CA ILE A 2 -13.02 20.37 1.67
C ILE A 2 -13.63 21.65 2.22
N ARG A 3 -13.87 21.71 3.53
CA ARG A 3 -14.43 22.89 4.21
C ARG A 3 -13.29 23.62 4.91
N SER A 4 -13.13 24.91 4.62
CA SER A 4 -12.30 25.78 5.44
C SER A 4 -12.97 25.94 6.81
N LEU A 5 -12.19 25.77 7.87
CA LEU A 5 -12.64 26.06 9.22
C LEU A 5 -12.15 27.46 9.59
N PRO A 6 -13.02 28.29 10.20
CA PRO A 6 -12.62 29.63 10.62
C PRO A 6 -11.59 29.58 11.75
N GLU A 7 -11.66 28.55 12.59
CA GLU A 7 -10.79 28.35 13.74
C GLU A 7 -10.48 26.87 13.99
N ARG A 8 -9.44 26.64 14.81
CA ARG A 8 -8.99 25.31 15.22
C ARG A 8 -10.06 24.61 16.06
N ILE A 9 -10.38 23.37 15.69
CA ILE A 9 -11.11 22.44 16.56
C ILE A 9 -10.11 21.84 17.56
N GLN A 10 -10.30 22.10 18.86
CA GLN A 10 -9.42 21.61 19.92
C GLN A 10 -9.85 20.20 20.39
N SER A 11 -9.23 19.16 19.83
CA SER A 11 -9.44 17.77 20.27
C SER A 11 -9.17 17.54 21.77
N THR A 12 -8.34 18.39 22.40
CA THR A 12 -8.04 18.37 23.84
C THR A 12 -9.25 18.64 24.73
N ASN A 13 -10.24 19.42 24.27
CA ASN A 13 -11.45 19.68 25.07
C ASN A 13 -12.35 18.45 25.08
N LEU A 14 -12.54 17.83 23.91
CA LEU A 14 -13.26 16.57 23.78
C LEU A 14 -12.63 15.46 24.63
N LEU A 15 -11.30 15.25 24.55
CA LEU A 15 -10.62 14.26 25.38
C LEU A 15 -10.78 14.53 26.89
N ARG A 16 -10.84 15.80 27.29
CA ARG A 16 -11.06 16.20 28.68
C ARG A 16 -12.48 15.91 29.14
N GLU A 17 -13.47 16.10 28.27
CA GLU A 17 -14.88 15.72 28.51
C GLU A 17 -15.04 14.20 28.59
N MET A 18 -14.50 13.45 27.62
CA MET A 18 -14.52 11.98 27.64
C MET A 18 -13.90 11.38 28.92
N ARG A 19 -12.86 12.02 29.45
CA ARG A 19 -12.29 11.64 30.75
C ARG A 19 -13.22 11.98 31.92
N LYS A 20 -13.89 13.14 31.89
CA LYS A 20 -14.85 13.53 32.94
C LYS A 20 -16.05 12.58 32.99
N GLU A 21 -16.49 12.10 31.84
CA GLU A 21 -17.58 11.13 31.69
C GLU A 21 -17.13 9.67 31.83
N GLU A 22 -15.90 9.43 32.32
CA GLU A 22 -15.35 8.10 32.62
C GLU A 22 -15.21 7.14 31.42
N TYR A 23 -15.35 7.63 30.18
CA TYR A 23 -15.05 6.84 28.97
C TYR A 23 -13.55 6.56 28.77
N LEU A 24 -12.68 7.31 29.46
CA LEU A 24 -11.23 7.14 29.43
C LEU A 24 -10.68 7.00 30.84
N THR A 25 -9.87 5.98 31.08
CA THR A 25 -9.07 5.90 32.30
C THR A 25 -8.03 7.03 32.32
N GLN A 26 -7.54 7.35 33.53
CA GLN A 26 -6.50 8.37 33.69
C GLN A 26 -5.20 8.02 32.94
N GLN A 27 -4.88 6.72 32.81
CA GLN A 27 -3.71 6.25 32.09
C GLN A 27 -3.88 6.41 30.57
N GLU A 28 -5.04 6.02 30.03
CA GLU A 28 -5.38 6.22 28.62
C GLU A 28 -5.41 7.70 28.24
N TYR A 29 -6.06 8.53 29.05
CA TYR A 29 -6.09 9.97 28.83
C TYR A 29 -4.67 10.57 28.73
N ARG A 30 -3.77 10.19 29.64
CA ARG A 30 -2.37 10.65 29.62
C ARG A 30 -1.61 10.15 28.39
N HIS A 31 -1.92 8.94 27.93
CA HIS A 31 -1.28 8.35 26.75
C HIS A 31 -1.73 9.05 25.45
N ILE A 32 -3.04 9.29 25.32
CA ILE A 32 -3.68 9.82 24.11
C ILE A 32 -3.49 11.34 24.00
N LYS A 33 -3.52 12.05 25.13
CA LYS A 33 -3.48 13.51 25.13
C LYS A 33 -2.17 14.02 24.50
N PRO A 34 -2.26 14.86 23.46
CA PRO A 34 -1.08 15.48 22.87
C PRO A 34 -0.43 16.47 23.85
N LEU A 35 0.89 16.43 23.96
CA LEU A 35 1.68 17.37 24.78
C LEU A 35 1.95 18.68 24.02
N VAL A 36 2.21 18.56 22.73
CA VAL A 36 2.47 19.66 21.79
C VAL A 36 1.56 19.44 20.60
N TRP A 37 0.94 20.52 20.10
CA TRP A 37 0.05 20.45 18.95
C TRP A 37 0.84 20.53 17.65
N VAL A 38 0.62 19.57 16.76
CA VAL A 38 1.17 19.58 15.39
C VAL A 38 0.05 19.26 14.41
N PRO A 39 -0.21 20.11 13.38
CA PRO A 39 -1.23 19.81 12.39
C PRO A 39 -0.81 18.65 11.49
N ALA A 40 -1.79 17.85 11.06
CA ALA A 40 -1.59 16.84 10.04
C ALA A 40 -1.16 17.49 8.71
N LYS A 41 -0.23 16.87 8.00
CA LYS A 41 0.34 17.39 6.76
C LYS A 41 -0.39 16.79 5.56
N LEU A 42 -0.83 17.63 4.64
CA LEU A 42 -1.37 17.17 3.35
C LEU A 42 -0.22 17.06 2.34
N TYR A 43 -0.02 15.86 1.80
CA TYR A 43 0.83 15.63 0.63
C TYR A 43 0.01 14.90 -0.44
N ALA A 44 0.51 14.84 -1.68
CA ALA A 44 -0.30 14.33 -2.77
C ALA A 44 0.54 13.59 -3.83
N PRO A 45 0.90 12.31 -3.60
CA PRO A 45 1.68 11.54 -4.56
C PRO A 45 0.92 11.35 -5.89
N PRO A 46 1.63 11.33 -7.03
CA PRO A 46 1.02 11.14 -8.35
C PRO A 46 0.39 9.75 -8.49
N LYS A 47 -0.83 9.65 -9.05
CA LYS A 47 -1.38 8.36 -9.50
C LYS A 47 -0.79 8.03 -10.89
N THR A 48 0.43 7.51 -10.89
CA THR A 48 1.20 7.12 -12.08
C THR A 48 0.39 6.26 -13.08
N ARG A 49 -0.62 5.51 -12.61
CA ARG A 49 -1.49 4.65 -13.44
C ARG A 49 -2.67 5.37 -14.15
N LYS A 50 -2.74 6.70 -14.26
CA LYS A 50 -3.89 7.41 -14.88
C LYS A 50 -3.40 8.45 -15.91
N ALA A 51 -4.13 8.59 -17.03
CA ALA A 51 -3.73 9.38 -18.20
C ALA A 51 -3.41 10.88 -17.92
N ASN A 52 -3.88 11.45 -16.81
CA ASN A 52 -3.59 12.84 -16.40
C ASN A 52 -2.77 12.94 -15.09
N ILE A 53 -2.17 11.83 -14.65
CA ILE A 53 -1.40 11.70 -13.40
C ILE A 53 -2.04 12.48 -12.22
N PRO A 54 -3.35 12.31 -11.95
CA PRO A 54 -4.01 13.04 -10.88
C PRO A 54 -3.34 12.70 -9.55
N ARG A 55 -3.05 13.72 -8.74
CA ARG A 55 -2.46 13.51 -7.42
C ARG A 55 -3.46 12.81 -6.49
N ARG A 56 -2.97 11.89 -5.66
CA ARG A 56 -3.75 11.26 -4.58
C ARG A 56 -3.51 12.06 -3.31
N PRO A 57 -4.41 12.95 -2.89
CA PRO A 57 -4.23 13.64 -1.62
C PRO A 57 -4.19 12.61 -0.47
N ILE A 58 -3.16 12.70 0.35
CA ILE A 58 -2.94 11.92 1.58
C ILE A 58 -2.71 12.92 2.70
N VAL A 59 -3.45 12.76 3.79
CA VAL A 59 -3.24 13.52 5.01
C VAL A 59 -2.41 12.64 5.94
N SER A 60 -1.13 12.94 6.08
CA SER A 60 -0.26 12.31 7.08
C SER A 60 -0.60 12.88 8.44
N CYS A 61 -1.00 11.98 9.33
CA CYS A 61 -1.23 12.30 10.75
C CYS A 61 0.00 11.98 11.60
N THR A 62 1.09 11.48 11.02
CA THR A 62 2.37 11.24 11.69
C THR A 62 2.83 12.51 12.40
N GLN A 63 3.24 12.36 13.67
CA GLN A 63 3.59 13.45 14.59
C GLN A 63 2.44 14.39 15.00
N SER A 64 1.26 14.29 14.38
CA SER A 64 0.08 15.08 14.76
C SER A 64 -0.66 14.48 15.95
N ASP A 65 -1.45 15.33 16.61
CA ASP A 65 -2.35 14.97 17.71
C ASP A 65 -3.33 13.85 17.34
N ASN A 66 -3.68 13.77 16.07
CA ASN A 66 -4.63 12.78 15.55
C ASN A 66 -4.04 11.37 15.54
N TYR A 67 -2.70 11.21 15.56
CA TYR A 67 -2.10 9.88 15.50
C TYR A 67 -2.44 9.05 16.73
N ARG A 68 -2.24 9.60 17.94
CA ARG A 68 -2.49 8.86 19.19
C ARG A 68 -3.96 8.60 19.42
N ILE A 69 -4.81 9.58 19.09
CA ILE A 69 -6.27 9.45 19.15
C ILE A 69 -6.72 8.36 18.17
N GLY A 70 -6.24 8.41 16.92
CA GLY A 70 -6.54 7.41 15.91
C GLY A 70 -6.11 6.01 16.31
N LYS A 71 -4.87 5.86 16.79
CA LYS A 71 -4.35 4.58 17.28
C LYS A 71 -5.19 4.03 18.44
N PHE A 72 -5.57 4.88 19.39
CA PHE A 72 -6.43 4.47 20.49
C PHE A 72 -7.82 4.05 20.01
N LEU A 73 -8.46 4.84 19.14
CA LEU A 73 -9.75 4.48 18.55
C LEU A 73 -9.69 3.16 17.76
N ALA A 74 -8.59 2.90 17.07
CA ALA A 74 -8.37 1.62 16.39
C ALA A 74 -8.29 0.43 17.35
N SER A 75 -7.82 0.67 18.58
CA SER A 75 -7.69 -0.35 19.62
C SER A 75 -8.95 -0.55 20.46
N ILE A 76 -9.88 0.41 20.46
CA ILE A 76 -11.14 0.27 21.19
C ILE A 76 -12.07 -0.71 20.46
N GLY A 77 -12.36 -1.84 21.09
CA GLY A 77 -13.64 -2.52 20.92
C GLY A 77 -13.86 -3.30 19.63
N THR A 78 -12.81 -3.83 18.98
CA THR A 78 -13.07 -4.86 17.96
C THR A 78 -13.31 -6.21 18.64
N HIS A 79 -14.57 -6.45 19.02
CA HIS A 79 -15.05 -7.75 19.47
C HIS A 79 -15.56 -8.53 18.25
N PHE A 80 -15.15 -9.79 18.11
CA PHE A 80 -15.63 -10.64 17.02
C PHE A 80 -16.03 -12.02 17.51
N LEU A 81 -17.01 -12.60 16.83
CA LEU A 81 -17.52 -13.94 17.10
C LEU A 81 -16.85 -14.93 16.15
N PHE A 82 -16.20 -15.95 16.69
CA PHE A 82 -15.66 -17.06 15.92
C PHE A 82 -15.97 -18.38 16.65
N ASN A 83 -16.49 -19.38 15.94
CA ASN A 83 -16.91 -20.66 16.53
C ASN A 83 -17.81 -20.50 17.78
N LYS A 84 -18.78 -19.59 17.73
CA LYS A 84 -19.71 -19.26 18.83
C LYS A 84 -19.03 -18.71 20.10
N LYS A 85 -17.76 -18.30 20.04
CA LYS A 85 -17.02 -17.68 21.13
C LYS A 85 -16.63 -16.25 20.76
N PHE A 86 -16.74 -15.34 21.72
CA PHE A 86 -16.33 -13.95 21.57
C PHE A 86 -14.82 -13.80 21.82
N TYR A 87 -14.19 -12.95 21.02
CA TYR A 87 -12.78 -12.62 21.09
C TYR A 87 -12.59 -11.11 21.00
N ASP A 88 -11.55 -10.62 21.66
CA ASP A 88 -11.15 -9.21 21.63
C ASP A 88 -9.87 -9.08 20.83
N GLN A 89 -9.86 -8.16 19.86
CA GLN A 89 -8.62 -7.77 19.22
C GLN A 89 -7.85 -6.81 20.14
N ARG A 90 -6.73 -7.30 20.69
CA ARG A 90 -5.90 -6.53 21.63
C ARG A 90 -4.79 -5.71 20.97
N ASP A 91 -4.37 -6.09 19.76
CA ASP A 91 -3.32 -5.41 19.01
C ASP A 91 -3.60 -5.49 17.50
N GLY A 92 -3.10 -4.49 16.76
CA GLY A 92 -3.40 -4.27 15.35
C GLY A 92 -4.80 -3.71 15.10
N VAL A 93 -5.12 -3.50 13.82
CA VAL A 93 -6.45 -3.04 13.39
C VAL A 93 -7.18 -4.16 12.69
N SER A 94 -8.50 -4.23 12.87
CA SER A 94 -9.33 -5.24 12.22
C SER A 94 -9.32 -5.06 10.71
N MET A 95 -8.95 -6.11 9.99
CA MET A 95 -9.04 -6.15 8.54
C MET A 95 -10.48 -5.91 8.09
N GLY A 96 -10.65 -5.09 7.05
CA GLY A 96 -11.97 -4.76 6.50
C GLY A 96 -12.65 -3.56 7.15
N THR A 97 -12.11 -3.00 8.24
CA THR A 97 -12.58 -1.69 8.70
C THR A 97 -12.12 -0.60 7.73
N PRO A 98 -12.99 0.37 7.37
CA PRO A 98 -12.60 1.46 6.46
C PRO A 98 -11.40 2.29 6.94
N THR A 99 -11.15 2.30 8.25
CA THR A 99 -10.06 3.03 8.90
C THR A 99 -8.78 2.21 9.06
N ALA A 100 -8.80 0.88 8.87
CA ALA A 100 -7.61 0.03 9.00
C ALA A 100 -6.46 0.46 8.11
N VAL A 101 -6.76 0.75 6.84
CA VAL A 101 -5.74 1.16 5.87
C VAL A 101 -5.05 2.44 6.33
N LEU A 102 -5.81 3.41 6.86
CA LEU A 102 -5.25 4.66 7.35
C LEU A 102 -4.36 4.44 8.58
N PHE A 103 -4.81 3.62 9.53
CA PHE A 103 -4.03 3.36 10.75
C PHE A 103 -2.77 2.53 10.48
N ALA A 104 -2.85 1.55 9.58
CA ALA A 104 -1.68 0.80 9.12
C ALA A 104 -0.67 1.74 8.45
N GLU A 105 -1.14 2.63 7.58
CA GLU A 105 -0.30 3.62 6.91
C GLU A 105 0.42 4.53 7.91
N ILE A 106 -0.31 5.13 8.85
CA ILE A 106 0.30 6.03 9.84
C ILE A 106 1.29 5.28 10.74
N PHE A 107 0.99 4.02 11.09
CA PHE A 107 1.90 3.20 11.89
C PHE A 107 3.19 2.89 11.13
N MET A 108 3.10 2.51 9.86
CA MET A 108 4.25 2.22 9.01
C MET A 108 5.09 3.46 8.71
N GLU A 109 4.47 4.62 8.46
CA GLU A 109 5.19 5.90 8.35
C GLU A 109 5.96 6.21 9.65
N ASN A 110 5.32 6.06 10.82
CA ASN A 110 5.99 6.27 12.10
C ASN A 110 7.09 5.22 12.38
N PHE A 111 6.99 4.00 11.83
CA PHE A 111 8.05 3.00 11.90
C PHE A 111 9.27 3.43 11.05
N GLU A 112 9.02 3.97 9.86
CA GLU A 112 10.04 4.48 8.95
C GLU A 112 10.76 5.70 9.54
N GLU A 113 10.02 6.65 10.11
CA GLU A 113 10.58 7.85 10.76
C GLU A 113 11.45 7.54 11.98
N LYS A 114 11.23 6.41 12.66
CA LYS A 114 12.02 5.99 13.82
C LYS A 114 13.32 5.31 13.45
N HIS A 115 13.43 4.78 12.24
CA HIS A 115 14.61 4.04 11.77
C HIS A 115 15.22 4.64 10.49
N PRO A 116 15.42 5.97 10.41
CA PRO A 116 15.90 6.60 9.19
C PRO A 116 17.33 6.15 8.88
N SER A 117 18.16 5.91 9.89
CA SER A 117 19.54 5.43 9.71
C SER A 117 19.64 4.06 9.05
N ILE A 118 18.57 3.28 8.96
CA ILE A 118 18.52 1.97 8.31
C ILE A 118 17.75 2.06 6.99
N LEU A 119 16.66 2.84 6.96
CA LEU A 119 15.69 2.86 5.88
C LEU A 119 15.88 4.02 4.89
N LEU A 120 16.52 5.11 5.31
CA LEU A 120 16.58 6.37 4.57
C LEU A 120 18.00 6.96 4.61
N ASN A 121 18.72 6.86 3.49
CA ASN A 121 19.91 7.65 3.15
C ASN A 121 20.77 8.09 4.34
N GLY A 122 21.39 7.11 5.01
CA GLY A 122 22.59 7.33 5.82
C GLY A 122 23.83 7.02 4.99
N ASN A 123 24.92 7.78 5.18
CA ASN A 123 26.20 7.63 4.47
C ASN A 123 26.82 6.21 4.53
N ASN A 124 26.29 5.30 5.36
CA ASN A 124 26.78 3.94 5.54
C ASN A 124 25.67 2.86 5.44
N THR A 125 24.56 3.18 4.77
CA THR A 125 23.42 2.24 4.69
C THR A 125 23.63 1.17 3.63
N LYS A 126 23.34 -0.08 4.01
CA LYS A 126 23.29 -1.26 3.12
C LYS A 126 22.14 -1.17 2.10
N LEU A 127 21.12 -0.37 2.41
CA LEU A 127 19.91 -0.15 1.64
C LEU A 127 20.01 1.15 0.81
N LEU A 128 19.84 1.06 -0.50
CA LEU A 128 19.92 2.18 -1.44
C LEU A 128 18.55 2.80 -1.71
N VAL A 129 17.51 1.98 -1.82
CA VAL A 129 16.14 2.42 -2.13
C VAL A 129 15.16 1.73 -1.18
N TRP A 130 14.22 2.51 -0.64
CA TRP A 130 13.07 2.03 0.12
C TRP A 130 11.80 2.67 -0.43
N HIS A 131 10.95 1.88 -1.08
CA HIS A 131 9.65 2.31 -1.54
C HIS A 131 8.58 1.39 -0.98
N ARG A 132 7.57 1.98 -0.32
CA ARG A 132 6.47 1.23 0.28
C ARG A 132 5.15 1.55 -0.43
N TYR A 133 4.36 0.53 -0.69
CA TYR A 133 2.97 0.61 -1.09
C TYR A 133 2.12 -0.15 -0.08
N VAL A 134 1.50 0.57 0.86
CA VAL A 134 0.71 -0.03 1.96
C VAL A 134 1.56 -1.01 2.76
N ASP A 135 1.40 -2.31 2.54
CA ASP A 135 2.10 -3.43 3.20
C ASP A 135 3.30 -3.95 2.40
N ASP A 136 3.33 -3.74 1.08
CA ASP A 136 4.41 -4.21 0.21
C ASP A 136 5.56 -3.19 0.12
N THR A 137 6.80 -3.68 0.21
CA THR A 137 8.01 -2.85 0.09
C THR A 137 8.89 -3.31 -1.06
N PHE A 138 9.30 -2.37 -1.90
CA PHE A 138 10.33 -2.54 -2.91
C PHE A 138 11.65 -1.95 -2.41
N THR A 139 12.70 -2.78 -2.40
CA THR A 139 13.98 -2.43 -1.79
C THR A 139 15.16 -2.77 -2.68
N ILE A 140 16.08 -1.83 -2.85
CA ILE A 140 17.36 -2.06 -3.53
C ILE A 140 18.47 -1.92 -2.48
N PHE A 141 19.42 -2.84 -2.46
CA PHE A 141 20.56 -2.85 -1.55
C PHE A 141 21.88 -2.98 -2.31
N LYS A 142 23.00 -2.70 -1.64
CA LYS A 142 24.34 -2.82 -2.22
C LYS A 142 24.64 -4.29 -2.57
N HIS A 143 25.41 -4.51 -3.63
CA HIS A 143 25.74 -5.84 -4.15
C HIS A 143 26.42 -6.76 -3.12
N ASP A 144 27.14 -6.21 -2.14
CA ASP A 144 27.83 -6.96 -1.08
C ASP A 144 26.90 -7.47 0.03
N VAL A 145 25.62 -7.09 0.00
CA VAL A 145 24.67 -7.38 1.06
C VAL A 145 23.73 -8.51 0.66
N LYS A 146 23.61 -9.53 1.52
CA LYS A 146 22.63 -10.60 1.34
C LYS A 146 21.26 -10.18 1.84
N GLU A 147 20.21 -10.59 1.12
CA GLU A 147 18.81 -10.37 1.48
C GLU A 147 18.50 -10.83 2.91
N ASP A 148 18.98 -12.01 3.31
CA ASP A 148 18.74 -12.56 4.64
C ASP A 148 19.27 -11.67 5.77
N GLU A 149 20.40 -10.99 5.57
CA GLU A 149 20.95 -10.06 6.57
C GLU A 149 20.04 -8.86 6.77
N ILE A 150 19.51 -8.30 5.66
CA ILE A 150 18.56 -7.17 5.71
C ILE A 150 17.25 -7.63 6.33
N ARG A 151 16.72 -8.78 5.92
CA ARG A 151 15.47 -9.33 6.47
C ARG A 151 15.58 -9.57 7.96
N GLN A 152 16.70 -10.11 8.44
CA GLN A 152 16.93 -10.28 9.87
C GLN A 152 17.02 -8.93 10.59
N LEU A 153 17.79 -7.98 10.06
CA LEU A 153 17.89 -6.63 10.61
C LEU A 153 16.52 -5.95 10.73
N LEU A 154 15.70 -5.95 9.68
CA LEU A 154 14.36 -5.36 9.70
C LEU A 154 13.46 -6.00 10.76
N ASN A 155 13.56 -7.33 10.93
CA ASN A 155 12.80 -8.08 11.93
C ASN A 155 13.26 -7.82 13.37
N THR A 156 14.42 -7.20 13.59
CA THR A 156 14.84 -6.73 14.92
C THR A 156 14.23 -5.39 15.32
N LEU A 157 13.75 -4.60 14.36
CA LEU A 157 13.29 -3.23 14.61
C LEU A 157 11.93 -3.18 15.33
N HIS A 158 11.13 -4.24 15.22
CA HIS A 158 9.84 -4.31 15.90
C HIS A 158 9.44 -5.75 16.24
N GLN A 159 8.94 -5.96 17.46
CA GLN A 159 8.56 -7.29 17.94
C GLN A 159 7.39 -7.89 17.15
N CYS A 160 6.38 -7.08 16.83
CA CYS A 160 5.14 -7.53 16.18
C CYS A 160 5.14 -7.48 14.65
N ILE A 161 6.12 -6.82 14.02
CA ILE A 161 6.19 -6.76 12.54
C ILE A 161 7.12 -7.89 12.10
N LYS A 162 6.71 -8.65 11.08
CA LYS A 162 7.53 -9.69 10.46
C LYS A 162 7.65 -9.43 8.97
N PHE A 163 8.86 -9.08 8.54
CA PHE A 163 9.22 -8.92 7.15
C PHE A 163 9.56 -10.27 6.54
N THR A 164 8.87 -10.57 5.45
CA THR A 164 9.23 -11.60 4.47
C THR A 164 9.85 -10.90 3.27
N ALA A 165 10.79 -11.56 2.60
CA ALA A 165 11.41 -11.02 1.40
C ALA A 165 11.40 -12.09 0.31
N GLU A 166 11.35 -11.62 -0.93
CA GLU A 166 11.46 -12.43 -2.14
C GLU A 166 12.68 -11.91 -2.90
N ALA A 167 13.65 -12.79 -3.15
CA ALA A 167 14.83 -12.43 -3.93
C ALA A 167 14.47 -12.23 -5.40
N GLU A 168 15.17 -11.31 -6.04
CA GLU A 168 15.20 -11.25 -7.49
C GLU A 168 15.73 -12.57 -8.07
N THR A 169 15.06 -13.09 -9.11
CA THR A 169 15.47 -14.31 -9.81
C THR A 169 15.59 -14.03 -11.30
N ASN A 170 16.70 -14.47 -11.92
CA ASN A 170 16.97 -14.26 -13.34
C ASN A 170 16.83 -12.80 -13.79
N CYS A 171 17.38 -11.86 -13.01
CA CYS A 171 17.26 -10.41 -13.24
C CYS A 171 15.81 -9.90 -13.29
N SER A 172 14.88 -10.59 -12.63
CA SER A 172 13.47 -10.21 -12.61
C SER A 172 12.87 -10.33 -11.20
N MET A 173 12.01 -9.37 -10.85
CA MET A 173 11.34 -9.32 -9.56
C MET A 173 9.88 -8.85 -9.74
N PRO A 174 8.89 -9.62 -9.28
CA PRO A 174 7.52 -9.17 -9.28
C PRO A 174 7.30 -8.15 -8.16
N PHE A 175 6.73 -6.98 -8.49
CA PHE A 175 6.28 -6.01 -7.50
C PHE A 175 4.86 -5.53 -7.83
N LEU A 176 3.93 -5.81 -6.90
CA LEU A 176 2.49 -5.62 -7.06
C LEU A 176 1.92 -6.33 -8.29
N ASP A 177 1.94 -5.62 -9.40
CA ASP A 177 1.16 -5.81 -10.60
C ASP A 177 2.09 -5.66 -11.83
N VAL A 178 3.37 -5.39 -11.59
CA VAL A 178 4.46 -5.17 -12.55
C VAL A 178 5.53 -6.22 -12.29
N LEU A 179 6.15 -6.71 -13.35
CA LEU A 179 7.35 -7.53 -13.29
C LEU A 179 8.50 -6.64 -13.76
N ASP A 180 9.33 -6.24 -12.82
CA ASP A 180 10.51 -5.43 -13.06
C ASP A 180 11.63 -6.36 -13.55
N ARG A 181 12.28 -6.00 -14.66
CA ARG A 181 13.40 -6.72 -15.26
C ARG A 181 14.58 -5.77 -15.36
N ARG A 182 15.73 -6.20 -14.86
CA ARG A 182 16.95 -5.40 -14.93
C ARG A 182 17.73 -5.73 -16.21
N GLU A 183 18.02 -4.71 -17.00
CA GLU A 183 18.84 -4.80 -18.21
C GLU A 183 19.82 -3.62 -18.28
N ASN A 184 21.13 -3.88 -18.31
CA ASN A 184 22.19 -2.88 -18.52
C ASN A 184 22.02 -1.58 -17.69
N ASP A 185 21.85 -1.72 -16.37
CA ASP A 185 21.62 -0.63 -15.40
C ASP A 185 20.27 0.13 -15.53
N ASP A 186 19.39 -0.29 -16.43
CA ASP A 186 18.01 0.21 -16.54
C ASP A 186 17.00 -0.89 -16.14
N PHE A 187 15.74 -0.47 -15.97
CA PHE A 187 14.63 -1.35 -15.64
C PHE A 187 13.58 -1.35 -16.75
N ASP A 188 13.36 -2.54 -17.31
CA ASP A 188 12.20 -2.82 -18.13
C ASP A 188 11.05 -3.33 -17.28
N THR A 189 9.83 -2.97 -17.69
CA THR A 189 8.62 -3.33 -16.96
C THR A 189 7.70 -4.13 -17.86
N THR A 190 7.16 -5.20 -17.30
CA THR A 190 6.15 -6.04 -17.95
C THR A 190 4.99 -6.31 -16.99
N VAL A 191 3.91 -6.89 -17.48
CA VAL A 191 2.76 -7.20 -16.61
C VAL A 191 3.03 -8.47 -15.80
N CYS A 192 3.01 -8.36 -14.46
CA CYS A 192 3.04 -9.53 -13.59
C CYS A 192 1.65 -10.18 -13.53
N ARG A 193 1.61 -11.52 -13.60
CA ARG A 193 0.38 -12.32 -13.66
C ARG A 193 0.37 -13.34 -12.53
N LYS A 194 -0.74 -13.44 -11.81
CA LYS A 194 -0.94 -14.53 -10.84
C LYS A 194 -1.34 -15.79 -11.58
N LYS A 195 -0.98 -16.98 -11.06
CA LYS A 195 -1.26 -18.30 -11.68
C LYS A 195 -2.75 -18.61 -11.98
N ARG A 196 -3.70 -17.76 -11.58
CA ARG A 196 -5.15 -18.01 -11.70
C ARG A 196 -5.89 -16.78 -12.22
N ASP A 197 -5.61 -16.35 -13.44
CA ASP A 197 -6.46 -15.38 -14.15
C ASP A 197 -7.50 -16.16 -14.97
N CYS A 198 -8.71 -16.35 -14.44
CA CYS A 198 -9.84 -16.93 -15.17
C CYS A 198 -10.96 -15.91 -15.34
N LEU A 199 -11.45 -15.71 -16.57
CA LEU A 199 -12.62 -14.88 -16.84
C LEU A 199 -13.89 -15.71 -16.72
N LEU A 200 -14.36 -15.94 -15.50
CA LEU A 200 -15.61 -16.67 -15.27
C LEU A 200 -16.84 -15.79 -15.55
N ARG A 201 -17.27 -15.63 -16.81
CA ARG A 201 -18.62 -15.08 -17.13
C ARG A 201 -19.22 -15.62 -18.43
N LYS A 202 -20.54 -15.92 -18.39
CA LYS A 202 -21.38 -16.33 -19.53
C LYS A 202 -21.76 -15.21 -20.51
N VAL A 203 -21.36 -13.96 -20.25
CA VAL A 203 -21.72 -12.78 -21.07
C VAL A 203 -20.45 -12.00 -21.40
N TYR A 204 -20.19 -11.81 -22.69
CA TYR A 204 -19.07 -11.04 -23.20
C TYR A 204 -19.21 -9.57 -22.79
N LYS A 205 -18.21 -9.05 -22.07
CA LYS A 205 -18.15 -7.63 -21.71
C LYS A 205 -16.88 -7.01 -22.27
N THR A 206 -16.97 -5.79 -22.76
CA THR A 206 -15.82 -5.02 -23.23
C THR A 206 -14.92 -4.58 -22.07
N ALA A 207 -15.51 -4.31 -20.91
CA ALA A 207 -14.81 -3.74 -19.75
C ALA A 207 -13.62 -4.60 -19.25
N PRO A 208 -13.73 -5.93 -19.08
CA PRO A 208 -12.59 -6.77 -18.72
C PRO A 208 -11.42 -6.65 -19.71
N ILE A 209 -11.69 -6.81 -21.01
CA ILE A 209 -10.65 -6.72 -22.05
C ILE A 209 -10.01 -5.33 -22.06
N ASN A 210 -10.82 -4.27 -22.00
CA ASN A 210 -10.33 -2.90 -21.88
C ASN A 210 -9.40 -2.72 -20.67
N VAL A 211 -9.69 -3.33 -19.52
CA VAL A 211 -8.84 -3.25 -18.34
C VAL A 211 -7.48 -3.92 -18.59
N TYR A 212 -7.45 -5.07 -19.26
CA TYR A 212 -6.19 -5.74 -19.61
C TYR A 212 -5.38 -4.96 -20.64
N VAL A 213 -6.01 -4.46 -21.70
CA VAL A 213 -5.34 -3.67 -22.75
C VAL A 213 -4.76 -2.37 -22.16
N ASN A 214 -5.58 -1.59 -21.44
CA ASN A 214 -5.10 -0.40 -20.74
C ASN A 214 -4.02 -0.70 -19.70
N ARG A 215 -4.01 -1.89 -19.13
CA ARG A 215 -2.98 -2.31 -18.17
C ARG A 215 -1.67 -2.59 -18.91
N ALA A 216 -1.71 -3.24 -20.07
CA ALA A 216 -0.54 -3.51 -20.92
C ALA A 216 0.13 -2.20 -21.34
N HIS A 217 -0.63 -1.26 -21.93
CA HIS A 217 -0.10 0.05 -22.36
C HIS A 217 0.51 0.90 -21.24
N ARG A 218 0.13 0.68 -19.98
CA ARG A 218 0.67 1.46 -18.84
C ARG A 218 1.87 0.83 -18.17
N LYS A 219 2.08 -0.47 -18.37
CA LYS A 219 3.06 -1.27 -17.60
C LYS A 219 4.16 -1.86 -18.46
N CYS A 220 3.95 -2.01 -19.76
CA CYS A 220 5.00 -2.45 -20.66
C CYS A 220 5.88 -1.25 -21.02
N SER A 221 7.18 -1.35 -20.76
CA SER A 221 8.16 -0.30 -21.12
C SER A 221 8.44 -0.27 -22.62
N THR A 222 8.55 -1.44 -23.26
CA THR A 222 8.91 -1.57 -24.68
C THR A 222 7.72 -1.97 -25.56
N PRO A 223 7.72 -1.57 -26.85
CA PRO A 223 6.70 -2.00 -27.81
C PRO A 223 6.63 -3.53 -27.99
N ASP A 224 7.76 -4.22 -27.88
CA ASP A 224 7.81 -5.68 -28.01
C ASP A 224 7.08 -6.37 -26.85
N PHE A 225 7.33 -5.94 -25.61
CA PHE A 225 6.60 -6.46 -24.45
C PHE A 225 5.12 -6.10 -24.46
N LEU A 226 4.76 -4.95 -25.03
CA LEU A 226 3.37 -4.58 -25.24
C LEU A 226 2.70 -5.54 -26.23
N ASN A 227 3.36 -5.82 -27.36
CA ASN A 227 2.85 -6.74 -28.38
C ASN A 227 2.67 -8.15 -27.81
N ASP A 228 3.65 -8.65 -27.05
CA ASP A 228 3.57 -9.96 -26.38
C ASP A 228 2.39 -10.02 -25.39
N GLU A 229 2.16 -8.97 -24.61
CA GLU A 229 1.02 -8.90 -23.68
C GLU A 229 -0.31 -8.82 -24.43
N LEU A 230 -0.40 -8.08 -25.55
CA LEU A 230 -1.60 -8.03 -26.38
C LEU A 230 -1.93 -9.38 -27.02
N GLN A 231 -0.93 -10.10 -27.53
CA GLN A 231 -1.09 -11.47 -28.02
C GLN A 231 -1.58 -12.42 -26.91
N TYR A 232 -1.00 -12.30 -25.71
CA TYR A 232 -1.47 -13.04 -24.56
C TYR A 232 -2.94 -12.74 -24.21
N ILE A 233 -3.35 -11.47 -24.25
CA ILE A 233 -4.74 -11.06 -24.00
C ILE A 233 -5.68 -11.69 -25.03
N GLN A 234 -5.29 -11.76 -26.30
CA GLN A 234 -6.07 -12.45 -27.34
C GLN A 234 -6.21 -13.94 -27.05
N LEU A 235 -5.12 -14.64 -26.71
CA LEU A 235 -5.13 -16.06 -26.36
C LEU A 235 -6.01 -16.33 -25.12
N MET A 236 -5.86 -15.52 -24.09
CA MET A 236 -6.65 -15.62 -22.86
C MET A 236 -8.13 -15.36 -23.13
N ALA A 237 -8.47 -14.37 -23.96
CA ALA A 237 -9.84 -14.09 -24.34
C ALA A 237 -10.45 -15.25 -25.15
N SER A 238 -9.67 -15.83 -26.08
CA SER A 238 -10.05 -17.02 -26.86
C SER A 238 -10.33 -18.23 -25.95
N PHE A 239 -9.47 -18.50 -24.96
CA PHE A 239 -9.70 -19.55 -23.96
C PHE A 239 -10.99 -19.34 -23.17
N ASN A 240 -11.38 -18.09 -22.95
CA ASN A 240 -12.65 -17.73 -22.29
C ASN A 240 -13.82 -17.54 -23.29
N ASN A 241 -13.69 -18.08 -24.50
CA ASN A 241 -14.69 -18.09 -25.58
C ASN A 241 -15.09 -16.71 -26.11
N TYR A 242 -14.29 -15.65 -25.92
CA TYR A 242 -14.58 -14.35 -26.53
C TYR A 242 -14.41 -14.42 -28.06
N PRO A 243 -15.32 -13.81 -28.85
CA PRO A 243 -15.14 -13.74 -30.31
C PRO A 243 -13.87 -12.94 -30.67
N PRO A 244 -12.99 -13.43 -31.58
CA PRO A 244 -11.75 -12.75 -31.94
C PRO A 244 -11.95 -11.32 -32.44
N GLN A 245 -12.92 -11.12 -33.35
CA GLN A 245 -13.28 -9.81 -33.89
C GLN A 245 -13.71 -8.80 -32.81
N PHE A 246 -14.33 -9.29 -31.73
CA PHE A 246 -14.75 -8.46 -30.61
C PHE A 246 -13.54 -7.96 -29.81
N VAL A 247 -12.52 -8.80 -29.64
CA VAL A 247 -11.30 -8.48 -28.90
C VAL A 247 -10.39 -7.57 -29.73
N GLU A 248 -10.20 -7.87 -31.01
CA GLU A 248 -9.40 -7.07 -31.94
C GLU A 248 -9.92 -5.63 -32.04
N LYS A 249 -11.25 -5.46 -32.12
CA LYS A 249 -11.87 -4.13 -32.11
C LYS A 249 -11.47 -3.35 -30.86
N ILE A 250 -11.37 -3.99 -29.69
CA ILE A 250 -11.02 -3.30 -28.44
C ILE A 250 -9.53 -2.95 -28.41
N ILE A 251 -8.67 -3.84 -28.90
CA ILE A 251 -7.21 -3.60 -28.96
C ILE A 251 -6.90 -2.42 -29.89
N ASN A 252 -7.58 -2.34 -31.04
CA ASN A 252 -7.32 -1.33 -32.08
C ASN A 252 -7.94 0.06 -31.81
N ILE A 253 -8.67 0.24 -30.71
CA ILE A 253 -9.34 1.52 -30.37
C ILE A 253 -8.43 2.46 -29.55
N GLN A 254 -7.31 1.98 -29.01
CA GLN A 254 -6.37 2.77 -28.20
C GLN A 254 -5.32 3.47 -29.05
#